data_AF-A0A7X6PQL4-F1
#
_entry.id   AF-A0A7X6PQL4-F1
#
_cell.length_a   1.000
_cell.length_b   1.000
_cell.length_c   1.000
_cell.angle_alpha   90.00
_cell.angle_beta   90.00
_cell.angle_gamma   90.00
#
_symmetry.space_group_name_H-M   'P 1'
#
loop_
_entity.id
_entity.type
_entity.pdbx_description
1 polymer ?
#
loop_
_entity_poly.entity_id
_entity_poly.type
_entity_poly.pdbx_seq_one_letter_code
_entity_poly.pdbx_strand_id
1 'polypeptide(L)'
;MTWTLALTATPLGLGTAKLGASGVIEITGFYPEIDRAVSFSSEGEETRVPDKVVLIIESDLQPHELKWYLGELVIAGIPGHKVQVRNDVEVLSTALGEQATLVTYPTAAPKKNLFGPQPDPKPTPVTVSFPTLGERSYERVDVAKLALEFPTEDSLVTMPPPSDTPVELNPERNINTTRMVLILVLALIVVLAVVFLL
;
A
#
# COMPACT_ATOMS: atom_id res chain seq x y z
N MET A 1 15.61 -0.90 19.45
CA MET A 1 15.85 -1.93 18.41
C MET A 1 14.89 -1.69 17.25
N THR A 2 15.26 -2.17 16.06
CA THR A 2 14.66 -1.81 14.78
C THR A 2 13.87 -2.99 14.23
N TRP A 3 12.66 -2.78 13.68
CA TRP A 3 11.81 -3.88 13.15
C TRP A 3 11.33 -3.63 11.73
N THR A 4 11.09 -4.70 10.97
CA THR A 4 10.64 -4.65 9.58
C THR A 4 9.27 -5.28 9.42
N LEU A 5 8.40 -4.66 8.61
CA LEU A 5 7.06 -5.14 8.31
C LEU A 5 6.95 -5.51 6.83
N ALA A 6 6.45 -6.69 6.52
CA ALA A 6 6.03 -7.07 5.18
C ALA A 6 4.50 -7.05 5.06
N LEU A 7 4.01 -6.43 3.99
CA LEU A 7 2.59 -6.24 3.69
C LEU A 7 2.28 -6.73 2.28
N THR A 8 1.56 -7.84 2.15
CA THR A 8 1.02 -8.29 0.87
C THR A 8 -0.35 -7.66 0.64
N ALA A 9 -0.40 -6.64 -0.20
CA ALA A 9 -1.58 -5.85 -0.49
C ALA A 9 -2.49 -6.52 -1.52
N THR A 10 -3.76 -6.66 -1.18
CA THR A 10 -4.83 -7.17 -2.07
C THR A 10 -6.07 -6.29 -1.94
N PRO A 11 -6.99 -6.32 -2.91
CA PRO A 11 -8.27 -5.62 -2.79
C PRO A 11 -9.10 -6.00 -1.55
N LEU A 12 -8.84 -7.17 -0.96
CA LEU A 12 -9.54 -7.69 0.20
C LEU A 12 -8.90 -7.31 1.54
N GLY A 13 -7.61 -6.98 1.54
CA GLY A 13 -6.85 -6.75 2.76
C GLY A 13 -5.36 -6.97 2.57
N LEU A 14 -4.65 -7.07 3.69
CA LEU A 14 -3.20 -7.10 3.77
C LEU A 14 -2.77 -8.35 4.52
N GLY A 15 -2.04 -9.24 3.85
CA GLY A 15 -1.29 -10.32 4.52
C GLY A 15 -0.04 -9.74 5.16
N THR A 16 0.24 -10.11 6.40
CA THR A 16 1.29 -9.43 7.17
C THR A 16 2.22 -10.40 7.88
N ALA A 17 3.50 -10.05 7.85
CA ALA A 17 4.53 -10.68 8.65
C ALA A 17 5.51 -9.62 9.15
N LYS A 18 6.14 -9.85 10.29
CA LYS A 18 7.16 -8.95 10.86
C LYS A 18 8.45 -9.69 11.11
N LEU A 19 9.57 -8.97 11.01
CA LEU A 19 10.86 -9.33 11.57
C LEU A 19 11.13 -8.38 12.73
N GLY A 20 10.86 -8.85 13.94
CA GLY A 20 10.99 -8.08 15.17
C GLY A 20 12.41 -8.05 15.72
N ALA A 21 12.60 -7.34 16.83
CA ALA A 21 13.88 -7.24 17.53
C ALA A 21 14.45 -8.61 18.00
N SER A 22 13.59 -9.61 18.18
CA SER A 22 13.99 -10.99 18.51
C SER A 22 14.77 -11.69 17.38
N GLY A 23 14.74 -11.14 16.16
CA GLY A 23 15.30 -11.77 14.96
C GLY A 23 14.44 -12.92 14.41
N VAL A 24 13.27 -13.16 14.98
CA VAL A 24 12.33 -14.19 14.52
C VAL A 24 11.29 -13.54 13.61
N ILE A 25 10.99 -14.20 12.49
CA ILE A 25 9.94 -13.80 11.57
C ILE A 25 8.61 -14.40 12.03
N GLU A 26 7.61 -13.55 12.18
CA GLU A 26 6.27 -13.93 12.67
C GLU A 26 5.21 -13.47 11.69
N ILE A 27 4.28 -14.38 11.35
CA ILE A 27 3.05 -14.00 10.66
C ILE A 27 2.14 -13.33 11.69
N THR A 28 1.78 -12.08 11.42
CA THR A 28 0.97 -11.26 12.33
C THR A 28 -0.52 -11.39 12.00
N GLY A 29 -0.87 -11.61 10.73
CA GLY A 29 -2.23 -11.94 10.33
C GLY A 29 -2.66 -11.33 9.00
N PHE A 30 -3.98 -11.28 8.78
CA PHE A 30 -4.60 -10.67 7.61
C PHE A 30 -5.56 -9.56 8.06
N TYR A 31 -5.37 -8.35 7.55
CA TYR A 31 -6.07 -7.17 8.04
C TYR A 31 -6.75 -6.40 6.91
N PRO A 32 -7.89 -5.75 7.14
CA PRO A 32 -8.59 -5.01 6.09
C PRO A 32 -7.92 -3.67 5.73
N GLU A 33 -7.12 -3.10 6.65
CA GLU A 33 -6.63 -1.72 6.57
C GLU A 33 -5.17 -1.64 7.06
N ILE A 34 -4.39 -0.72 6.47
CA ILE A 34 -2.97 -0.53 6.80
C ILE A 34 -2.78 -0.11 8.26
N ASP A 35 -3.58 0.81 8.79
CA ASP A 35 -3.45 1.24 10.19
C ASP A 35 -3.60 0.07 11.18
N ARG A 36 -4.58 -0.82 10.93
CA ARG A 36 -4.76 -2.04 11.72
C ARG A 36 -3.57 -2.98 11.56
N ALA A 37 -3.14 -3.23 10.33
CA ALA A 37 -1.98 -4.06 10.04
C ALA A 37 -0.74 -3.58 10.82
N VAL A 38 -0.43 -2.29 10.77
CA VAL A 38 0.71 -1.69 11.47
C VAL A 38 0.53 -1.78 12.98
N SER A 39 -0.65 -1.42 13.50
CA SER A 39 -0.92 -1.41 14.93
C SER A 39 -0.74 -2.80 15.56
N PHE A 40 -1.37 -3.83 14.99
CA PHE A 40 -1.25 -5.18 15.53
C PHE A 40 0.14 -5.78 15.32
N SER A 41 0.79 -5.50 14.18
CA SER A 41 2.14 -6.01 13.94
C SER A 41 3.20 -5.38 14.85
N SER A 42 2.95 -4.17 15.36
CA SER A 42 3.86 -3.49 16.30
C SER A 42 3.82 -4.05 17.72
N GLU A 43 2.89 -4.96 18.04
CA GLU A 43 2.81 -5.55 19.37
C GLU A 43 4.12 -6.26 19.74
N GLY A 44 4.67 -5.91 20.91
CA GLY A 44 5.95 -6.43 21.40
C GLY A 44 7.19 -5.67 20.93
N GLU A 45 7.06 -4.70 20.02
CA GLU A 45 8.18 -3.86 19.58
C GLU A 45 8.28 -2.56 20.40
N GLU A 46 9.48 -1.96 20.42
CA GLU A 46 9.72 -0.70 21.14
C GLU A 46 9.03 0.50 20.49
N THR A 47 8.84 0.46 19.16
CA THR A 47 8.25 1.53 18.37
C THR A 47 7.03 1.04 17.60
N ARG A 48 6.01 1.89 17.49
CA ARG A 48 4.83 1.60 16.65
C ARG A 48 5.14 1.66 15.15
N VAL A 49 6.16 2.42 14.76
CA VAL A 49 6.53 2.63 13.36
C VAL A 49 7.73 1.73 13.04
N PRO A 50 7.64 0.89 11.99
CA PRO A 50 8.76 0.08 11.53
C PRO A 50 9.87 0.92 10.88
N ASP A 51 11.07 0.37 10.86
CA ASP A 51 12.22 1.00 10.20
C ASP A 51 12.24 0.77 8.70
N LYS A 52 11.72 -0.37 8.27
CA LYS A 52 11.53 -0.73 6.86
C LYS A 52 10.17 -1.39 6.67
N VAL A 53 9.52 -1.07 5.57
CA VAL A 53 8.32 -1.76 5.10
C VAL A 53 8.58 -2.36 3.73
N VAL A 54 8.26 -3.63 3.56
CA VAL A 54 8.21 -4.28 2.25
C VAL A 54 6.74 -4.37 1.85
N LEU A 55 6.32 -3.52 0.92
CA LEU A 55 4.99 -3.55 0.34
C LEU A 55 5.01 -4.46 -0.89
N ILE A 56 4.39 -5.63 -0.79
CA ILE A 56 4.20 -6.58 -1.88
C ILE A 56 2.85 -6.29 -2.54
N ILE A 57 2.86 -6.02 -3.85
CA ILE A 57 1.67 -5.73 -4.64
C ILE A 57 1.39 -6.84 -5.65
N GLU A 58 0.13 -6.93 -6.09
CA GLU A 58 -0.24 -7.73 -7.25
C GLU A 58 0.46 -7.17 -8.50
N SER A 59 0.91 -8.07 -9.38
CA SER A 59 1.70 -7.73 -10.58
C SER A 59 0.97 -6.85 -11.59
N ASP A 60 -0.37 -6.87 -11.58
CA ASP A 60 -1.26 -6.09 -12.45
C ASP A 60 -1.93 -4.91 -11.73
N LEU A 61 -1.46 -4.59 -10.51
CA LEU A 61 -1.96 -3.47 -9.72
C LEU A 61 -1.87 -2.15 -10.50
N GLN A 62 -2.95 -1.38 -10.51
CA GLN A 62 -2.97 -0.13 -11.23
C GLN A 62 -2.14 0.95 -10.52
N PRO A 63 -1.47 1.87 -11.26
CA PRO A 63 -0.64 2.90 -10.65
C PRO A 63 -1.35 3.81 -9.63
N HIS A 64 -2.67 4.00 -9.79
CA HIS A 64 -3.47 4.79 -8.85
C HIS A 64 -3.70 4.06 -7.52
N GLU A 65 -3.81 2.73 -7.53
CA GLU A 65 -3.94 1.91 -6.32
C GLU A 65 -2.63 1.86 -5.56
N LEU A 66 -1.49 1.75 -6.27
CA LEU A 66 -0.18 1.86 -5.64
C LEU A 66 -0.01 3.20 -4.90
N LYS A 67 -0.40 4.32 -5.53
CA LYS A 67 -0.39 5.64 -4.88
C LYS A 67 -1.30 5.67 -3.64
N TRP A 68 -2.41 4.95 -3.67
CA TRP A 68 -3.31 4.83 -2.53
C TRP A 68 -2.64 4.09 -1.37
N TYR A 69 -2.08 2.89 -1.59
CA TYR A 69 -1.37 2.14 -0.54
C TYR A 69 -0.20 2.92 0.05
N LEU A 70 0.59 3.61 -0.80
CA LEU A 70 1.68 4.45 -0.34
C LEU A 70 1.17 5.64 0.49
N GLY A 71 0.04 6.24 0.11
CA GLY A 71 -0.61 7.31 0.87
C GLY A 71 -1.09 6.84 2.25
N GLU A 72 -1.71 5.67 2.31
CA GLU A 72 -2.16 5.05 3.57
C GLU A 72 -0.98 4.72 4.50
N LEU A 73 0.15 4.26 3.96
CA LEU A 73 1.38 4.07 4.75
C LEU A 73 1.89 5.39 5.35
N VAL A 74 1.87 6.47 4.57
CA VAL A 74 2.26 7.80 5.06
C VAL A 74 1.31 8.29 6.15
N ILE A 75 0.01 8.06 6.01
CA ILE A 75 -1.00 8.38 7.04
C ILE A 75 -0.75 7.56 8.32
N ALA A 76 -0.33 6.31 8.19
CA ALA A 76 0.09 5.45 9.31
C ALA A 76 1.45 5.84 9.92
N GLY A 77 2.07 6.94 9.46
CA GLY A 77 3.34 7.46 9.98
C GLY A 77 4.59 6.82 9.38
N ILE A 78 4.43 6.04 8.30
CA ILE A 78 5.54 5.36 7.61
C ILE A 78 5.91 6.19 6.38
N PRO A 79 7.04 6.91 6.40
CA PRO A 79 7.44 7.72 5.27
C PRO A 79 7.85 6.83 4.09
N GLY A 80 7.55 7.29 2.87
CA GLY A 80 7.73 6.48 1.66
C GLY A 80 9.16 6.03 1.38
N HIS A 81 10.19 6.74 1.85
CA HIS A 81 11.59 6.31 1.71
C HIS A 81 11.96 5.11 2.59
N LYS A 82 11.11 4.73 3.55
CA LYS A 82 11.22 3.47 4.32
C LYS A 82 10.49 2.32 3.65
N VAL A 83 9.80 2.57 2.53
CA VAL A 83 8.98 1.58 1.83
C VAL A 83 9.72 1.05 0.61
N GLN A 84 9.98 -0.26 0.62
CA GLN A 84 10.39 -1.03 -0.54
C GLN A 84 9.15 -1.62 -1.20
N VAL A 85 8.99 -1.44 -2.51
CA VAL A 85 7.86 -1.99 -3.26
C VAL A 85 8.34 -3.19 -4.07
N ARG A 86 7.71 -4.34 -3.87
CA ARG A 86 7.96 -5.59 -4.62
C ARG A 86 6.65 -6.13 -5.15
N ASN A 87 6.67 -7.13 -6.02
CA ASN A 87 5.45 -7.84 -6.42
C ASN A 87 5.47 -9.32 -6.02
N ASP A 88 4.30 -9.96 -5.96
CA ASP A 88 4.14 -11.35 -5.51
C ASP A 88 5.04 -12.32 -6.29
N VAL A 89 5.05 -12.18 -7.62
CA VAL A 89 5.81 -13.04 -8.53
C VAL A 89 7.31 -12.92 -8.28
N GLU A 90 7.80 -11.71 -8.05
CA GLU A 90 9.21 -11.44 -7.75
C GLU A 90 9.63 -12.05 -6.41
N VAL A 91 8.81 -11.89 -5.36
CA VAL A 91 9.07 -12.48 -4.04
C VAL A 91 9.13 -14.00 -4.14
N LEU A 92 8.14 -14.61 -4.79
CA LEU A 92 8.05 -16.06 -4.96
C LEU A 92 9.18 -16.60 -5.84
N SER A 93 9.59 -15.85 -6.88
CA SER A 93 10.72 -16.23 -7.72
C SER A 93 12.03 -16.21 -6.94
N THR A 94 12.23 -15.19 -6.11
CA THR A 94 13.41 -15.05 -5.25
C THR A 94 13.47 -16.18 -4.23
N ALA A 95 12.35 -16.47 -3.57
CA ALA A 95 12.27 -17.48 -2.51
C ALA A 95 12.56 -18.90 -3.01
N LEU A 96 12.12 -19.24 -4.23
CA LEU A 96 12.31 -20.58 -4.80
C LEU A 96 13.50 -20.68 -5.76
N GLY A 97 14.19 -19.58 -6.05
CA GLY A 97 15.34 -19.56 -6.95
C GLY A 97 14.99 -19.85 -8.42
N GLU A 98 13.72 -19.71 -8.80
CA GLU A 98 13.21 -19.99 -10.14
C GLU A 98 12.21 -18.93 -10.57
N GLN A 99 12.19 -18.59 -11.86
CA GLN A 99 11.26 -17.59 -12.38
C GLN A 99 9.81 -18.09 -12.33
N ALA A 100 9.00 -17.50 -11.47
CA ALA A 100 7.56 -17.76 -11.39
C ALA A 100 6.80 -17.01 -12.50
N THR A 101 5.71 -17.59 -12.96
CA THR A 101 4.72 -16.92 -13.81
C THR A 101 3.37 -16.88 -13.09
N LEU A 102 2.72 -15.72 -13.09
CA LEU A 102 1.38 -15.57 -12.55
C LEU A 102 0.39 -16.45 -13.33
N VAL A 103 -0.39 -17.26 -12.63
CA VAL A 103 -1.51 -18.02 -13.22
C VAL A 103 -2.80 -17.26 -13.02
N THR A 104 -3.11 -16.91 -11.77
CA THR A 104 -4.35 -16.20 -11.44
C THR A 104 -4.22 -15.42 -10.14
N TYR A 105 -4.78 -14.21 -10.15
CA TYR A 105 -5.21 -13.55 -8.94
C TYR A 105 -6.68 -13.88 -8.67
N PRO A 106 -7.05 -14.09 -7.40
CA PRO A 106 -8.44 -14.30 -6.98
C PRO A 106 -9.29 -13.08 -7.32
N THR A 107 -10.50 -13.31 -7.85
CA THR A 107 -11.40 -12.26 -8.35
C THR A 107 -11.83 -11.27 -7.24
N ALA A 108 -12.04 -10.02 -7.64
CA ALA A 108 -12.27 -8.82 -6.83
C ALA A 108 -13.09 -9.00 -5.53
N ALA A 109 -12.68 -8.24 -4.51
CA ALA A 109 -13.35 -8.12 -3.23
C ALA A 109 -14.87 -7.90 -3.37
N PRO A 110 -15.70 -8.52 -2.49
CA PRO A 110 -17.11 -8.17 -2.43
C PRO A 110 -17.23 -6.67 -2.14
N LYS A 111 -18.16 -6.00 -2.83
CA LYS A 111 -18.38 -4.55 -2.66
C LYS A 111 -18.56 -4.23 -1.18
N LYS A 112 -17.79 -3.26 -0.68
CA LYS A 112 -17.93 -2.69 0.68
C LYS A 112 -19.41 -2.37 0.91
N ASN A 113 -20.01 -3.01 1.92
CA ASN A 113 -21.40 -2.74 2.28
C ASN A 113 -21.47 -1.29 2.77
N LEU A 114 -22.26 -0.42 2.11
CA LEU A 114 -22.47 0.95 2.60
C LEU A 114 -23.24 0.98 3.93
N PHE A 115 -24.00 -0.08 4.21
CA PHE A 115 -24.80 -0.23 5.41
C PHE A 115 -24.71 -1.69 5.89
N GLY A 116 -24.13 -1.92 7.07
CA GLY A 116 -23.98 -3.24 7.70
C GLY A 116 -22.53 -3.57 8.08
N PRO A 117 -22.32 -4.64 8.87
CA PRO A 117 -20.98 -5.11 9.20
C PRO A 117 -20.24 -5.53 7.92
N GLN A 118 -19.00 -5.06 7.79
CA GLN A 118 -18.08 -5.50 6.74
C GLN A 118 -17.80 -7.00 6.97
N PRO A 119 -17.92 -7.88 5.96
CA PRO A 119 -17.48 -9.27 6.14
C PRO A 119 -16.00 -9.29 6.48
N ASP A 120 -15.60 -10.18 7.38
CA ASP A 120 -14.19 -10.35 7.72
C ASP A 120 -13.41 -10.64 6.43
N PRO A 121 -12.30 -9.92 6.20
CA PRO A 121 -11.54 -10.07 4.97
C PRO A 121 -10.95 -11.48 4.97
N LYS A 122 -11.33 -12.29 3.97
CA LYS A 122 -10.77 -13.64 3.81
C LYS A 122 -9.49 -13.53 2.98
N PRO A 123 -8.36 -14.08 3.47
CA PRO A 123 -7.18 -14.21 2.65
C PRO A 123 -7.52 -14.98 1.38
N THR A 124 -7.04 -14.50 0.25
CA THR A 124 -7.16 -15.20 -1.02
C THR A 124 -5.76 -15.47 -1.56
N PRO A 125 -5.41 -16.74 -1.80
CA PRO A 125 -4.05 -17.08 -2.16
C PRO A 125 -3.73 -16.64 -3.59
N VAL A 126 -2.44 -16.41 -3.85
CA VAL A 126 -1.92 -16.21 -5.21
C VAL A 126 -1.47 -17.54 -5.78
N THR A 127 -1.85 -17.81 -7.02
CA THR A 127 -1.39 -19.01 -7.74
C THR A 127 -0.40 -18.64 -8.82
N VAL A 128 0.77 -19.26 -8.75
CA VAL A 128 1.88 -19.09 -9.70
C VAL A 128 2.33 -20.44 -10.23
N SER A 129 2.93 -20.44 -11.42
CA SER A 129 3.53 -21.62 -12.03
C SER A 129 5.04 -21.46 -12.08
N PHE A 130 5.75 -22.51 -11.67
CA PHE A 130 7.20 -22.62 -11.75
C PHE A 130 7.60 -23.64 -12.83
N PRO A 131 8.74 -23.45 -13.51
CA PRO A 131 9.24 -24.39 -14.51
C PRO A 131 9.40 -25.82 -13.98
N THR A 132 9.92 -26.00 -12.76
CA THR A 132 10.18 -27.35 -12.21
C THR A 132 9.12 -27.81 -11.23
N LEU A 133 8.56 -26.91 -10.42
CA LEU A 133 7.62 -27.25 -9.34
C LEU A 133 6.15 -27.26 -9.78
N GLY A 134 5.86 -26.82 -11.01
CA GLY A 134 4.50 -26.67 -11.53
C GLY A 134 3.72 -25.57 -10.82
N GLU A 135 2.39 -25.67 -10.85
CA GLU A 135 1.49 -24.71 -10.22
C GLU A 135 1.47 -24.86 -8.70
N ARG A 136 1.57 -23.74 -7.99
CA ARG A 136 1.47 -23.66 -6.53
C ARG A 136 0.67 -22.44 -6.11
N SER A 137 -0.04 -22.60 -5.00
CA SER A 137 -0.84 -21.54 -4.39
C SER A 137 -0.23 -21.15 -3.04
N TYR A 138 -0.10 -19.86 -2.79
CA TYR A 138 0.49 -19.31 -1.56
C TYR A 138 -0.47 -18.34 -0.90
N GLU A 139 -0.66 -18.50 0.41
CA GLU A 139 -1.42 -17.53 1.20
C GLU A 139 -0.67 -16.19 1.26
N ARG A 140 -1.42 -15.08 1.31
CA ARG A 140 -0.84 -13.73 1.29
C ARG A 140 0.08 -13.46 2.48
N VAL A 141 -0.22 -14.07 3.62
CA VAL A 141 0.62 -14.02 4.82
C VAL A 141 1.94 -14.78 4.65
N ASP A 142 1.93 -15.89 3.90
CA ASP A 142 3.13 -16.65 3.61
C ASP A 142 4.03 -15.90 2.62
N VAL A 143 3.44 -15.22 1.63
CA VAL A 143 4.20 -14.34 0.73
C VAL A 143 4.88 -13.21 1.51
N ALA A 144 4.18 -12.60 2.47
CA ALA A 144 4.75 -11.56 3.33
C ALA A 144 5.94 -12.10 4.14
N LYS A 145 5.78 -13.31 4.71
CA LYS A 145 6.85 -13.99 5.43
C LYS A 145 8.05 -14.30 4.52
N LEU A 146 7.82 -14.84 3.33
CA LEU A 146 8.89 -15.14 2.35
C LEU A 146 9.66 -13.89 1.93
N ALA A 147 9.00 -12.74 1.82
CA ALA A 147 9.67 -11.48 1.52
C ALA A 147 10.70 -11.07 2.59
N LEU A 148 10.49 -11.48 3.84
CA LEU A 148 11.43 -11.25 4.94
C LEU A 148 12.50 -12.34 5.05
N GLU A 149 12.16 -13.58 4.71
CA GLU A 149 13.13 -14.70 4.67
C GLU A 149 14.14 -14.56 3.53
N PHE A 150 13.72 -13.98 2.41
CA PHE A 150 14.53 -13.78 1.20
C PHE A 150 14.57 -12.28 0.82
N PRO A 151 15.30 -11.47 1.61
CA PRO A 151 15.37 -10.03 1.40
C PRO A 151 16.15 -9.70 0.13
N THR A 152 15.73 -8.62 -0.53
CA THR A 152 16.42 -8.01 -1.67
C THR A 152 16.54 -6.50 -1.44
N GLU A 153 17.43 -5.85 -2.19
CA GLU A 153 17.55 -4.38 -2.21
C GLU A 153 16.74 -3.75 -3.36
N ASP A 154 16.34 -4.55 -4.35
CA ASP A 154 15.58 -4.08 -5.51
C ASP A 154 14.19 -3.62 -5.11
N SER A 155 13.76 -2.48 -5.66
CA SER A 155 12.44 -1.91 -5.43
C SER A 155 11.84 -1.44 -6.75
N LEU A 156 10.58 -1.78 -7.00
CA LEU A 156 9.81 -1.31 -8.15
C LEU A 156 9.62 0.21 -8.14
N VAL A 157 9.71 0.83 -6.96
CA VAL A 157 9.63 2.28 -6.77
C VAL A 157 10.86 2.75 -6.02
N THR A 158 11.57 3.72 -6.59
CA THR A 158 12.63 4.44 -5.88
C THR A 158 12.07 5.75 -5.36
N MET A 159 12.05 5.93 -4.04
CA MET A 159 11.73 7.22 -3.43
C MET A 159 13.03 7.96 -3.08
N PRO A 160 13.15 9.26 -3.40
CA PRO A 160 14.31 10.03 -2.97
C PRO A 160 14.34 10.10 -1.43
N PRO A 161 15.54 10.12 -0.81
CA PRO A 161 15.66 10.36 0.61
C PRO A 161 15.07 11.73 0.98
N PRO A 162 14.64 11.92 2.23
CA PRO A 162 14.15 13.21 2.70
C PRO A 162 15.23 14.26 2.44
N SER A 163 14.91 15.30 1.67
CA SER A 163 15.80 16.43 1.47
C SER A 163 15.76 17.31 2.71
N ASP A 164 16.92 17.67 3.26
CA ASP A 164 17.02 18.66 4.36
C ASP A 164 16.61 20.08 3.91
N THR A 165 16.47 20.29 2.60
CA THR A 165 15.87 21.51 2.08
C THR A 165 14.35 21.41 2.13
N PRO A 166 13.65 22.36 2.79
CA PRO A 166 12.20 22.42 2.72
C PRO A 166 11.81 22.49 1.25
N VAL A 167 11.02 21.51 0.81
CA VAL A 167 10.36 21.59 -0.50
C VAL A 167 9.47 22.82 -0.42
N GLU A 168 9.86 23.89 -1.12
CA GLU A 168 8.90 24.94 -1.45
C GLU A 168 7.74 24.23 -2.14
N LEU A 169 6.61 24.15 -1.44
CA LEU A 169 5.33 23.77 -2.03
C LEU A 169 5.03 24.86 -3.05
N ASN A 170 5.62 24.78 -4.24
CA ASN A 170 5.35 25.69 -5.31
C ASN A 170 3.87 25.47 -5.64
N PRO A 171 2.98 26.43 -5.38
CA PRO A 171 1.55 26.24 -5.51
C PRO A 171 1.16 26.32 -6.99
N GLU A 172 1.81 25.54 -7.86
CA GLU A 172 1.29 25.20 -9.18
C GLU A 172 0.24 24.10 -9.03
N ARG A 173 -0.73 24.33 -8.14
CA ARG A 173 -1.94 23.53 -8.05
C ARG A 173 -3.13 24.46 -8.19
N ASN A 174 -3.65 24.43 -9.41
CA ASN A 174 -5.06 24.63 -9.76
C ASN A 174 -5.46 26.02 -10.28
N ILE A 175 -4.86 26.40 -11.41
CA ILE A 175 -5.30 27.52 -12.27
C ILE A 175 -6.80 27.40 -12.60
N ASN A 176 -7.36 26.18 -12.63
CA ASN A 176 -8.78 25.93 -12.89
C ASN A 176 -9.69 26.29 -11.71
N THR A 177 -9.30 26.00 -10.46
CA THR A 177 -10.10 26.39 -9.28
C THR A 177 -10.06 27.90 -9.05
N THR A 178 -8.92 28.56 -9.23
CA THR A 178 -8.85 30.03 -9.12
C THR A 178 -9.72 30.71 -10.19
N ARG A 179 -9.73 30.19 -11.43
CA ARG A 179 -10.64 30.69 -12.48
C ARG A 179 -12.12 30.43 -12.15
N MET A 180 -12.46 29.25 -11.62
CA MET A 180 -13.84 28.93 -11.22
C MET A 180 -14.36 29.87 -10.12
N VAL A 181 -13.54 30.13 -9.09
CA VAL A 181 -13.89 31.06 -8.00
C VAL A 181 -14.11 32.47 -8.54
N LEU A 182 -13.24 32.93 -9.45
CA LEU A 182 -13.32 34.27 -10.02
C LEU A 182 -14.57 34.45 -10.90
N ILE A 183 -14.95 33.43 -11.68
CA ILE A 183 -16.22 33.41 -12.44
C ILE A 183 -17.42 33.48 -11.49
N LEU A 184 -17.39 32.74 -10.39
CA LEU A 184 -18.50 32.68 -9.43
C LEU A 184 -18.70 34.01 -8.69
N VAL A 185 -17.59 34.70 -8.34
CA VAL A 185 -17.62 36.04 -7.77
C VAL A 185 -18.16 37.06 -8.77
N LEU A 186 -17.73 37.03 -10.02
CA LEU A 186 -18.25 37.93 -11.07
C LEU A 186 -19.75 37.72 -11.29
N ALA A 187 -20.21 36.47 -11.36
CA ALA A 187 -21.62 36.14 -11.49
C ALA A 187 -22.44 36.69 -10.30
N LEU A 188 -21.93 36.56 -9.08
CA LEU A 188 -22.58 37.08 -7.89
C LEU A 188 -22.68 38.63 -7.90
N ILE A 189 -21.62 39.31 -8.34
CA ILE A 189 -21.62 40.78 -8.47
C ILE A 189 -22.67 41.23 -9.49
N VAL A 190 -22.78 40.54 -10.64
CA VAL A 190 -23.78 40.86 -11.66
C VAL A 190 -25.19 40.65 -11.11
N VAL A 191 -25.45 39.54 -10.42
CA VAL A 191 -26.76 39.28 -9.81
C VAL A 191 -27.10 40.35 -8.76
N LEU A 192 -26.16 40.70 -7.89
CA LEU A 192 -26.37 41.73 -6.87
C LEU A 192 -26.61 43.11 -7.50
N ALA A 193 -25.88 43.47 -8.54
CA ALA A 193 -26.08 44.73 -9.26
C ALA A 193 -27.46 44.80 -9.91
N VAL A 194 -27.93 43.71 -10.52
CA VAL A 194 -29.29 43.65 -11.12
C VAL A 194 -30.37 43.74 -10.05
N VAL A 195 -30.20 43.06 -8.91
CA VAL A 195 -31.16 43.10 -7.79
C VAL A 195 -31.24 44.47 -7.14
N PHE A 196 -30.14 45.23 -7.08
CA PHE A 196 -30.12 46.57 -6.47
C PHE A 196 -30.46 47.73 -7.44
N LEU A 197 -30.44 47.49 -8.76
CA LEU A 197 -30.83 48.48 -9.78
C LEU A 197 -32.26 48.32 -10.30
N LEU A 198 -33.00 47.32 -9.81
CA LEU A 198 -34.45 47.13 -9.97
C LEU A 198 -35.18 47.62 -8.72
#